data_AF-A0A841CJM9-F1
#
_entry.id   AF-A0A841CJM9-F1
#
_cell.length_a   1.000
_cell.length_b   1.000
_cell.length_c   1.000
_cell.angle_alpha   90.00
_cell.angle_beta   90.00
_cell.angle_gamma   90.00
#
_symmetry.space_group_name_H-M   'P 1'
#
loop_
_entity.id
_entity.type
_entity.pdbx_description
1 polymer ?
#
loop_
_entity_poly.entity_id
_entity_poly.type
_entity_poly.pdbx_seq_one_letter_code
_entity_poly.pdbx_strand_id
1 'polypeptide(L)'
;MGERTGLAVVAALMLGCAAFGPFPHPVPLLFVIAAAGAANAAFPLMRTFGSALLGGVAAAGVGVAAVPFVTCSSERFTEVFTCTADAPTWHLTGSVLVAGLSGAALVLARVLGTASLERRLAAIERAVEERK
;
A
#
# COMPACT_ATOMS: atom_id res chain seq x y z
N MET A 1 18.25 3.81 -9.77
CA MET A 1 17.92 4.80 -8.72
C MET A 1 16.42 5.09 -8.66
N GLY A 2 15.70 5.11 -9.79
CA GLY A 2 14.30 5.54 -9.86
C GLY A 2 13.28 4.74 -9.05
N GLU A 3 13.41 3.42 -8.89
CA GLU A 3 12.31 2.65 -8.27
C GLU A 3 12.23 2.81 -6.74
N ARG A 4 13.38 2.97 -6.07
CA ARG A 4 13.40 3.29 -4.63
C ARG A 4 12.81 4.67 -4.37
N THR A 5 13.12 5.63 -5.22
CA THR A 5 12.52 6.97 -5.19
C THR A 5 11.02 6.89 -5.42
N GLY A 6 10.57 6.06 -6.36
CA GLY A 6 9.13 5.80 -6.58
C GLY A 6 8.42 5.30 -5.33
N LEU A 7 8.99 4.30 -4.63
CA LEU A 7 8.42 3.81 -3.36
C LEU A 7 8.42 4.87 -2.25
N ALA A 8 9.47 5.69 -2.16
CA ALA A 8 9.51 6.79 -1.20
C ALA A 8 8.43 7.85 -1.49
N VAL A 9 8.23 8.20 -2.76
CA VAL A 9 7.18 9.13 -3.19
C VAL A 9 5.79 8.57 -2.88
N VAL A 10 5.54 7.29 -3.18
CA VAL A 10 4.25 6.66 -2.89
C VAL A 10 4.00 6.56 -1.38
N ALA A 11 5.03 6.23 -0.58
CA ALA A 11 4.91 6.22 0.87
C ALA A 11 4.63 7.62 1.45
N ALA A 12 5.30 8.66 0.95
CA ALA A 12 5.04 10.04 1.34
C ALA A 12 3.63 10.50 0.96
N LEU A 13 3.14 10.09 -0.21
CA LEU A 13 1.78 10.37 -0.65
C LEU A 13 0.75 9.68 0.25
N MET A 14 0.95 8.41 0.59
CA MET A 14 0.10 7.67 1.53
C MET A 14 0.05 8.37 2.90
N LEU A 15 1.20 8.81 3.44
CA LEU A 15 1.24 9.56 4.69
C LEU A 15 0.54 10.93 4.57
N GLY A 16 0.71 11.62 3.45
CA GLY A 16 -0.01 12.86 3.17
C GLY A 16 -1.53 12.66 3.14
N CYS A 17 -1.99 11.60 2.48
CA CYS A 17 -3.41 11.21 2.47
C CYS A 17 -3.92 10.87 3.87
N ALA A 18 -3.12 10.19 4.70
CA ALA A 18 -3.50 9.87 6.07
C ALA A 18 -3.60 11.10 6.97
N ALA A 19 -2.69 12.06 6.83
CA ALA A 19 -2.58 13.22 7.72
C ALA A 19 -3.49 14.38 7.33
N PHE A 20 -3.70 14.60 6.02
CA PHE A 20 -4.39 15.79 5.51
C PHE A 20 -5.67 15.47 4.73
N GLY A 21 -5.94 14.19 4.44
CA GLY A 21 -7.15 13.79 3.74
C GLY A 21 -8.37 13.87 4.65
N PRO A 22 -9.53 14.35 4.16
CA PRO A 22 -10.79 14.37 4.91
C PRO A 22 -11.45 12.98 4.92
N PHE A 23 -10.66 11.93 5.18
CA PHE A 23 -11.14 10.56 5.14
C PHE A 23 -11.66 10.12 6.51
N PRO A 24 -12.87 9.55 6.60
CA PRO A 24 -13.37 9.00 7.85
C PRO A 24 -12.63 7.72 8.25
N HIS A 25 -12.67 7.38 9.55
CA HIS A 25 -12.15 6.10 10.02
C HIS A 25 -12.90 4.92 9.36
N PRO A 26 -12.21 3.82 8.99
CA PRO A 26 -10.79 3.49 9.29
C PRO A 26 -9.78 3.85 8.18
N VAL A 27 -10.18 4.60 7.16
CA VAL A 27 -9.38 4.81 5.94
C VAL A 27 -7.98 5.42 6.18
N PRO A 28 -7.79 6.46 7.02
CA PRO A 28 -6.46 6.99 7.33
C PRO A 28 -5.50 5.93 7.88
N LEU A 29 -6.02 4.96 8.64
CA LEU A 29 -5.24 3.89 9.25
C LEU A 29 -4.72 2.93 8.17
N LEU A 30 -5.52 2.64 7.15
CA LEU A 30 -5.09 1.85 5.99
C LEU A 30 -3.94 2.53 5.24
N PHE A 31 -3.99 3.86 5.07
CA PHE A 31 -2.90 4.60 4.44
C PHE A 31 -1.59 4.51 5.24
N VAL A 32 -1.65 4.57 6.56
CA VAL A 32 -0.46 4.42 7.42
C VAL A 32 0.13 3.01 7.31
N ILE A 33 -0.72 1.97 7.34
CA ILE A 33 -0.25 0.58 7.18
C ILE A 33 0.36 0.37 5.78
N ALA A 34 -0.25 0.93 4.74
CA ALA A 34 0.28 0.86 3.38
C ALA A 34 1.65 1.55 3.29
N ALA A 35 1.81 2.73 3.90
CA ALA A 35 3.09 3.44 3.93
C ALA A 35 4.19 2.62 4.64
N ALA A 36 3.86 1.97 5.75
CA ALA A 36 4.78 1.04 6.43
C ALA A 36 5.13 -0.16 5.55
N GLY A 37 4.15 -0.72 4.83
CA GLY A 37 4.36 -1.78 3.85
C GLY A 37 5.32 -1.35 2.72
N ALA A 38 5.13 -0.16 2.16
CA ALA A 38 5.99 0.44 1.15
C ALA A 38 7.42 0.68 1.65
N ALA A 39 7.57 1.23 2.87
CA ALA A 39 8.88 1.43 3.48
C ALA A 39 9.63 0.10 3.67
N ASN A 40 8.94 -0.92 4.19
CA ASN A 40 9.51 -2.26 4.37
C ASN A 40 9.85 -2.94 3.03
N ALA A 41 9.04 -2.71 1.98
CA ALA A 41 9.26 -3.28 0.65
C ALA A 41 10.54 -2.78 -0.04
N ALA A 42 11.04 -1.60 0.35
CA ALA A 42 12.27 -1.02 -0.18
C ALA A 42 13.52 -1.83 0.21
N PHE A 43 13.49 -2.51 1.36
CA PHE A 43 14.62 -3.29 1.88
C PHE A 43 14.55 -4.75 1.44
N PRO A 44 15.65 -5.36 0.97
CA PRO A 44 15.64 -6.75 0.48
C PRO A 44 15.19 -7.76 1.54
N LEU A 45 15.62 -7.59 2.80
CA LEU A 45 15.29 -8.47 3.93
C LEU A 45 13.79 -8.43 4.30
N MET A 46 13.15 -7.27 4.16
CA MET A 46 11.76 -7.04 4.56
C MET A 46 10.81 -7.00 3.37
N ARG A 47 11.29 -7.26 2.14
CA ARG A 47 10.54 -7.06 0.91
C ARG A 47 9.28 -7.91 0.83
N THR A 48 9.38 -9.17 1.23
CA THR A 48 8.25 -10.11 1.25
C THR A 48 7.19 -9.68 2.23
N PHE A 49 7.60 -9.30 3.45
CA PHE A 49 6.69 -8.80 4.48
C PHE A 49 6.01 -7.49 4.09
N GLY A 50 6.78 -6.52 3.58
CA GLY A 50 6.25 -5.25 3.07
C GLY A 50 5.27 -5.44 1.91
N SER A 51 5.58 -6.37 0.99
CA SER A 51 4.66 -6.73 -0.11
C SER A 51 3.39 -7.42 0.40
N ALA A 52 3.49 -8.30 1.40
CA ALA A 52 2.31 -8.92 2.01
C ALA A 52 1.40 -7.89 2.68
N LEU A 53 1.98 -6.92 3.40
CA LEU A 53 1.27 -5.78 3.98
C LEU A 53 0.54 -4.96 2.91
N LEU A 54 1.23 -4.58 1.83
CA LEU A 54 0.62 -3.83 0.73
C LEU A 54 -0.53 -4.62 0.06
N GLY A 55 -0.35 -5.92 -0.15
CA GLY A 55 -1.39 -6.79 -0.69
C GLY A 55 -2.60 -6.91 0.24
N GLY A 56 -2.35 -7.04 1.55
CA GLY A 56 -3.39 -7.07 2.58
C GLY A 56 -4.17 -5.76 2.63
N VAL A 57 -3.50 -4.60 2.57
CA VAL A 57 -4.16 -3.30 2.53
C VAL A 57 -4.93 -3.08 1.23
N ALA A 58 -4.41 -3.54 0.09
CA ALA A 58 -5.16 -3.48 -1.17
C ALA A 58 -6.46 -4.30 -1.10
N ALA A 59 -6.38 -5.53 -0.61
CA ALA A 59 -7.55 -6.40 -0.44
C ALA A 59 -8.54 -5.83 0.59
N ALA A 60 -8.04 -5.34 1.73
CA ALA A 60 -8.86 -4.69 2.75
C ALA A 60 -9.53 -3.42 2.21
N GLY A 61 -8.81 -2.59 1.44
CA GLY A 61 -9.36 -1.39 0.81
C GLY A 61 -10.49 -1.71 -0.16
N VAL A 62 -10.34 -2.75 -1.00
CA VAL A 62 -11.41 -3.21 -1.89
C VAL A 62 -12.58 -3.79 -1.11
N GLY A 63 -12.32 -4.62 -0.10
CA GLY A 63 -13.35 -5.19 0.76
C GLY A 63 -14.17 -4.10 1.46
N VAL A 64 -13.48 -3.11 2.03
CA VAL A 64 -14.07 -1.94 2.67
C VAL A 64 -14.87 -1.08 1.67
N ALA A 65 -14.41 -0.93 0.43
CA ALA A 65 -15.15 -0.24 -0.63
C ALA A 65 -16.40 -0.99 -1.11
N ALA A 66 -16.44 -2.32 -0.95
CA ALA A 66 -17.56 -3.17 -1.33
C ALA A 66 -18.66 -3.26 -0.26
N VAL A 67 -18.40 -2.83 0.97
CA VAL A 67 -19.41 -2.83 2.04
C VAL A 67 -20.38 -1.66 1.83
N PRO A 68 -21.71 -1.89 1.80
CA PRO A 68 -22.68 -0.81 1.78
C PRO A 68 -22.61 0.00 3.08
N PHE A 69 -22.34 1.31 2.97
CA PHE A 69 -22.24 2.18 4.13
C PHE A 69 -23.60 2.45 4.75
N VAL A 70 -23.67 2.26 6.06
CA VAL A 70 -24.86 2.52 6.85
C VAL A 70 -24.82 3.98 7.30
N THR A 71 -25.75 4.79 6.81
CA THR A 71 -25.93 6.17 7.30
C THR A 71 -26.49 6.14 8.73
N CYS A 72 -26.35 7.23 9.48
CA CYS A 72 -26.81 7.36 10.87
C CYS A 72 -28.34 7.20 11.09
N SER A 73 -29.07 6.76 10.08
CA SER A 73 -30.49 6.43 10.13
C SER A 73 -30.77 4.96 10.48
N SER A 74 -29.77 4.09 10.63
CA SER A 74 -29.99 2.67 10.93
C SER A 74 -29.65 2.34 12.38
N GLU A 75 -30.58 1.70 13.08
CA GLU A 75 -30.50 1.34 14.51
C GLU A 75 -29.44 0.27 14.85
N ARG A 76 -28.76 -0.32 13.86
CA ARG A 76 -27.70 -1.32 14.08
C ARG A 76 -26.32 -0.67 13.99
N PHE A 77 -25.81 -0.21 15.12
CA PHE A 77 -24.43 0.21 15.25
C PHE A 77 -23.49 -1.00 15.27
N THR A 78 -22.59 -1.11 14.30
CA THR A 78 -21.34 -1.87 14.45
C THR A 78 -20.26 -0.91 14.90
N GLU A 79 -19.63 -1.13 16.07
CA GLU A 79 -18.61 -0.24 16.66
C GLU A 79 -17.36 0.00 15.78
N VAL A 80 -17.24 -0.73 14.66
CA VAL A 80 -16.11 -0.66 13.73
C VAL A 80 -16.15 0.57 12.81
N PHE A 81 -17.34 1.12 12.55
CA PHE A 81 -17.51 2.27 11.65
C PHE A 81 -18.20 3.40 12.41
N THR A 82 -17.47 4.51 12.64
CA THR A 82 -18.09 5.71 13.21
C THR A 82 -19.13 6.23 12.24
N CYS A 83 -20.25 6.69 12.78
CA CYS A 83 -21.35 7.24 12.03
C CYS A 83 -20.86 8.40 11.14
N THR A 84 -20.62 8.15 9.84
CA THR A 84 -20.18 9.19 8.92
C THR A 84 -21.41 10.00 8.54
N ALA A 85 -21.64 11.12 9.21
CA ALA A 85 -22.56 12.12 8.69
C ALA A 85 -22.16 12.50 7.24
N ASP A 86 -23.16 12.68 6.38
CA ASP A 86 -23.18 13.31 5.04
C ASP A 86 -22.09 13.00 3.98
N ALA A 87 -21.08 12.18 4.24
CA ALA A 87 -19.95 11.97 3.32
C ALA A 87 -19.57 10.49 3.02
N PRO A 88 -20.53 9.62 2.64
CA PRO A 88 -20.23 8.23 2.22
C PRO A 88 -19.28 8.18 1.02
N THR A 89 -19.25 9.23 0.20
CA THR A 89 -18.36 9.36 -0.97
C THR A 89 -16.89 9.45 -0.60
N TRP A 90 -16.54 10.13 0.50
CA TRP A 90 -15.14 10.26 0.94
C TRP A 90 -14.57 8.96 1.47
N HIS A 91 -15.40 8.14 2.10
CA HIS A 91 -14.99 6.81 2.53
C HIS A 91 -14.65 5.93 1.32
N LEU A 92 -15.57 5.81 0.34
CA LEU A 92 -15.35 5.03 -0.87
C LEU A 92 -14.12 5.53 -1.66
N THR A 93 -14.01 6.85 -1.82
CA THR A 93 -12.87 7.48 -2.51
C THR A 93 -11.56 7.11 -1.84
N GLY A 94 -11.47 7.25 -0.51
CA GLY A 94 -10.26 6.93 0.22
C GLY A 94 -9.91 5.44 0.23
N SER A 95 -10.90 4.55 0.30
CA SER A 95 -10.70 3.09 0.21
C SER A 95 -10.17 2.65 -1.16
N VAL A 96 -10.69 3.22 -2.24
CA VAL A 96 -10.19 2.95 -3.60
C VAL A 96 -8.79 3.53 -3.78
N LEU A 97 -8.54 4.73 -3.26
CA LEU A 97 -7.26 5.41 -3.40
C LEU A 97 -6.15 4.69 -2.63
N VAL A 98 -6.39 4.23 -1.41
CA VAL A 98 -5.41 3.41 -0.66
C VAL A 98 -5.14 2.07 -1.35
N ALA A 99 -6.16 1.43 -1.93
CA ALA A 99 -5.99 0.19 -2.67
C ALA A 99 -5.13 0.39 -3.94
N GLY A 100 -5.42 1.45 -4.70
CA GLY A 100 -4.66 1.83 -5.89
C GLY A 100 -3.19 2.14 -5.59
N LEU A 101 -2.92 2.97 -4.57
CA LEU A 101 -1.55 3.29 -4.15
C LEU A 101 -0.80 2.05 -3.64
N SER A 102 -1.48 1.16 -2.92
CA SER A 102 -0.89 -0.10 -2.46
C SER A 102 -0.53 -1.03 -3.62
N GLY A 103 -1.38 -1.10 -4.65
CA GLY A 103 -1.11 -1.81 -5.90
C GLY A 103 0.10 -1.22 -6.65
N ALA A 104 0.17 0.10 -6.77
CA ALA A 104 1.33 0.76 -7.39
C ALA A 104 2.64 0.49 -6.63
N ALA A 105 2.61 0.54 -5.30
CA ALA A 105 3.76 0.21 -4.45
C ALA A 105 4.19 -1.25 -4.61
N LEU A 106 3.25 -2.18 -4.76
CA LEU A 106 3.54 -3.60 -5.04
C LEU A 106 4.29 -3.77 -6.36
N VAL A 107 3.83 -3.11 -7.42
CA VAL A 107 4.49 -3.17 -8.74
C VAL A 107 5.93 -2.66 -8.63
N LEU A 108 6.14 -1.51 -7.97
CA LEU A 108 7.48 -0.97 -7.74
C LEU A 108 8.36 -1.91 -6.91
N ALA A 109 7.80 -2.54 -5.87
CA ALA A 109 8.51 -3.52 -5.05
C ALA A 109 8.92 -4.76 -5.87
N ARG A 110 8.08 -5.22 -6.80
CA ARG A 110 8.40 -6.32 -7.72
C ARG A 110 9.52 -5.97 -8.70
N VAL A 111 9.48 -4.77 -9.30
CA VAL A 111 10.53 -4.29 -10.22
C VAL A 111 11.88 -4.18 -9.49
N LEU A 112 11.88 -3.67 -8.26
CA LEU A 112 13.08 -3.67 -7.42
C LEU A 112 13.59 -5.08 -7.07
N GLY A 113 12.68 -6.06 -6.99
CA GLY A 113 12.95 -7.49 -6.89
C GLY A 113 13.77 -7.99 -8.06
N THR A 114 13.20 -7.89 -9.25
CA THR A 114 13.79 -8.41 -10.50
C THR A 114 15.13 -7.74 -10.79
N ALA A 115 15.22 -6.41 -10.70
CA ALA A 115 16.45 -5.68 -10.95
C ALA A 115 17.59 -6.05 -9.98
N SER A 116 17.27 -6.51 -8.75
CA SER A 116 18.28 -6.97 -7.79
C SER A 116 18.76 -8.39 -8.08
N LEU A 117 17.89 -9.24 -8.62
CA LEU A 117 18.21 -10.61 -9.05
C LEU A 117 19.08 -10.60 -10.30
N GLU A 118 18.72 -9.82 -11.31
CA GLU A 118 19.49 -9.67 -12.55
C GLU A 118 20.93 -9.21 -12.28
N ARG A 119 21.11 -8.24 -11.38
CA ARG A 119 22.44 -7.77 -10.95
C ARG A 119 23.27 -8.85 -10.26
N ARG A 120 22.64 -9.71 -9.45
CA ARG A 120 23.32 -10.84 -8.81
C ARG A 120 23.71 -11.90 -9.82
N LEU A 121 22.82 -12.19 -10.77
CA LEU A 121 23.07 -13.16 -11.83
C LEU A 121 24.26 -12.73 -12.70
N ALA A 122 24.25 -11.48 -13.18
CA ALA A 122 25.34 -10.93 -13.98
C ALA A 122 26.69 -10.91 -13.23
N ALA A 123 26.67 -10.70 -11.91
CA ALA A 123 27.88 -10.78 -11.10
C ALA A 123 28.41 -12.22 -10.98
N ILE A 124 27.52 -13.21 -10.87
CA ILE A 124 27.89 -14.64 -10.84
C ILE A 124 28.43 -15.07 -12.20
N GLU A 125 27.78 -14.69 -13.30
CA GLU A 125 28.23 -15.01 -14.66
C GLU A 125 29.65 -14.51 -14.93
N ARG A 126 29.95 -13.25 -14.58
CA ARG A 126 31.31 -12.70 -14.68
C ARG A 126 32.33 -13.46 -13.83
N ALA A 127 31.97 -13.79 -12.60
CA ALA A 127 32.85 -14.53 -11.70
C ALA A 127 33.12 -15.99 -12.16
N VAL A 128 32.22 -16.57 -12.97
CA VAL A 128 32.42 -17.87 -13.61
C VAL A 128 33.29 -17.74 -14.86
N GLU A 129 33.07 -16.68 -15.65
CA GLU A 129 33.87 -16.40 -16.86
C GLU A 129 35.33 -16.09 -16.52
N GLU A 130 35.60 -15.35 -15.45
CA GLU A 130 36.95 -15.06 -14.94
C GLU A 130 37.69 -16.30 -14.39
N ARG A 131 36.97 -17.39 -14.08
CA ARG A 131 37.57 -18.65 -13.60
C ARG A 131 37.85 -19.66 -14.70
N LYS A 132 37.44 -19.37 -15.94
CA LYS A 132 37.58 -20.25 -17.09
C LYS A 132 38.81 -19.87 -17.91
#